data_AF-A0A0F8FT76-F1
#
_entry.id   AF-A0A0F8FT76-F1
#
_cell.length_a   1.000
_cell.length_b   1.000
_cell.length_c   1.000
_cell.angle_alpha   90.00
_cell.angle_beta   90.00
_cell.angle_gamma   90.00
#
_symmetry.space_group_name_H-M   'P 1'
#
loop_
_entity.id
_entity.type
_entity.pdbx_description
1 polymer ?
#
loop_
_entity_poly.entity_id
_entity_poly.type
_entity_poly.pdbx_seq_one_letter_code
_entity_poly.pdbx_strand_id
1 'polypeptide(L)'
;MSTLGNNIKRLGFPQGKHKRCLENSCYELNTYTETLTITSKGEIRSFYWKDKAPQLIEKWGEEKARRFGILFAYLFVTTFFILILVYALLDLFEFLENAFWCFVLAAVGAIIYFGSLSRQYTDAAAYHKSSRCKKCNRDFALEEFKDPLITEVSTLDKYKIARTKYWKCKFCGTEDYRTEELDYNNHKGKKSKQKEDTCRICEKEFAMSEYRDPDVKKVDNVETTVRHYKCSNCGFQEITIEKGIIEEINIQ
;
A
#
# COMPACT_ATOMS: atom_id res chain seq x y z
N MET A 1 18.35 -15.12 13.72
CA MET A 1 18.24 -13.65 13.55
C MET A 1 19.47 -13.17 12.80
N SER A 2 19.44 -13.17 11.47
CA SER A 2 20.47 -12.59 10.62
C SER A 2 19.87 -11.37 9.94
N THR A 3 20.06 -10.19 10.53
CA THR A 3 19.72 -8.91 9.90
C THR A 3 20.71 -8.65 8.77
N LEU A 4 20.36 -9.09 7.56
CA LEU A 4 21.13 -8.75 6.36
C LEU A 4 20.77 -7.31 5.94
N GLY A 5 21.72 -6.38 6.13
CA GLY A 5 21.79 -5.10 5.41
C GLY A 5 20.72 -4.05 5.73
N ASN A 6 20.67 -3.53 6.95
CA ASN A 6 19.93 -2.29 7.22
C ASN A 6 20.58 -1.12 6.46
N ASN A 7 19.93 -0.61 5.42
CA ASN A 7 20.37 0.61 4.74
C ASN A 7 19.86 1.82 5.55
N ILE A 8 20.77 2.44 6.29
CA ILE A 8 20.49 3.60 7.14
C ILE A 8 20.89 4.86 6.39
N LYS A 9 19.94 5.79 6.21
CA LYS A 9 20.19 7.10 5.59
C LYS A 9 19.82 8.22 6.53
N ARG A 10 20.63 9.28 6.59
CA ARG A 10 20.44 10.42 7.50
C ARG A 10 20.20 11.70 6.69
N LEU A 11 19.18 12.48 7.04
CA LEU A 11 18.84 13.76 6.39
C LEU A 11 18.76 14.89 7.43
N GLY A 12 19.56 15.93 7.24
CA GLY A 12 19.61 17.11 8.10
C GLY A 12 18.73 18.26 7.62
N PHE A 13 18.08 18.93 8.58
CA PHE A 13 17.18 20.05 8.38
C PHE A 13 17.57 21.24 9.29
N PRO A 14 17.95 22.38 8.70
CA PRO A 14 18.12 23.61 9.47
C PRO A 14 16.77 24.12 9.97
N GLN A 15 16.78 25.14 10.84
CA GLN A 15 15.56 25.78 11.32
C GLN A 15 14.74 26.37 10.16
N GLY A 16 13.43 26.33 10.28
CA GLY A 16 12.49 26.68 9.21
C GLY A 16 11.79 25.46 8.60
N LYS A 17 11.26 25.68 7.38
CA LYS A 17 10.61 24.66 6.56
C LYS A 17 11.52 24.30 5.41
N HIS A 18 12.03 23.07 5.41
CA HIS A 18 13.03 22.63 4.42
C HIS A 18 12.64 21.31 3.79
N LYS A 19 12.86 21.21 2.48
CA LYS A 19 12.59 20.02 1.67
C LYS A 19 13.90 19.40 1.18
N ARG A 20 14.04 18.08 1.36
CA ARG A 20 15.18 17.27 0.92
C ARG A 20 14.65 16.06 0.16
N CYS A 21 15.16 15.78 -1.03
CA CYS A 21 14.77 14.60 -1.80
C CYS A 21 15.87 13.54 -1.76
N LEU A 22 15.46 12.28 -1.61
CA LEU A 22 16.32 11.12 -1.53
C LEU A 22 15.66 9.99 -2.31
N GLU A 23 16.35 9.51 -3.35
CA GLU A 23 15.81 8.54 -4.31
C GLU A 23 14.47 9.05 -4.89
N ASN A 24 13.39 8.29 -4.69
CA ASN A 24 12.05 8.56 -5.23
C ASN A 24 11.12 9.25 -4.21
N SER A 25 11.65 9.72 -3.09
CA SER A 25 10.89 10.35 -2.00
C SER A 25 11.46 11.71 -1.64
N CYS A 26 10.59 12.67 -1.33
CA CYS A 26 10.97 13.96 -0.78
C CYS A 26 10.43 14.13 0.63
N TYR A 27 11.29 14.61 1.52
CA TYR A 27 11.06 14.80 2.94
C TYR A 27 11.04 16.30 3.21
N GLU A 28 9.92 16.80 3.69
CA GLU A 28 9.73 18.20 4.05
C GLU A 28 9.44 18.30 5.54
N LEU A 29 10.39 18.87 6.29
CA LEU A 29 10.28 19.04 7.72
C LEU A 29 10.02 20.51 8.04
N ASN A 30 8.91 20.77 8.72
CA ASN A 30 8.69 22.04 9.40
C ASN A 30 9.20 21.91 10.82
N THR A 31 10.35 22.53 11.11
CA THR A 31 11.01 22.42 12.42
C THR A 31 10.27 23.13 13.55
N TYR A 32 9.36 24.06 13.24
CA TYR A 32 8.53 24.77 14.24
C TYR A 32 7.34 23.94 14.70
N THR A 33 6.67 23.27 13.76
CA THR A 33 5.50 22.41 14.05
C THR A 33 5.90 20.94 14.21
N GLU A 34 7.19 20.64 14.06
CA GLU A 34 7.78 19.30 14.05
C GLU A 34 7.01 18.35 13.12
N THR A 35 6.48 18.88 12.02
CA THR A 35 5.66 18.10 11.06
C THR A 35 6.54 17.65 9.92
N LEU A 36 6.65 16.33 9.74
CA LEU A 36 7.33 15.73 8.60
C LEU A 36 6.29 15.34 7.55
N THR A 37 6.45 15.86 6.34
CA THR A 37 5.69 15.44 5.17
C THR A 37 6.61 14.69 4.22
N ILE A 38 6.28 13.45 3.91
CA ILE A 38 7.00 12.63 2.94
C ILE A 38 6.13 12.51 1.69
N THR A 39 6.66 12.89 0.54
CA THR A 39 5.97 12.75 -0.75
C THR A 39 6.73 11.80 -1.65
N SER A 40 6.06 10.79 -2.20
CA SER A 40 6.64 9.86 -3.17
C SER A 40 5.65 9.57 -4.31
N LYS A 41 6.18 9.07 -5.42
CA LYS A 41 5.34 8.60 -6.52
C LYS A 41 4.76 7.22 -6.19
N GLY A 42 3.46 7.09 -6.34
CA GLY A 42 2.75 5.81 -6.34
C GLY A 42 2.58 5.27 -7.75
N GLU A 43 2.06 4.06 -7.84
CA GLU A 43 1.80 3.39 -9.12
C GLU A 43 0.33 3.46 -9.49
N ILE A 44 0.08 3.60 -10.81
CA ILE A 44 -1.28 3.54 -11.36
C ILE A 44 -1.77 2.10 -11.24
N ARG A 45 -2.83 1.90 -10.46
CA ARG A 45 -3.40 0.56 -10.29
C ARG A 45 -4.21 0.20 -11.54
N SER A 46 -3.80 -0.85 -12.23
CA SER A 46 -4.54 -1.42 -13.35
C SER A 46 -5.04 -2.83 -13.00
N PHE A 47 -6.15 -3.25 -13.61
CA PHE A 47 -6.67 -4.61 -13.50
C PHE A 47 -6.75 -5.24 -14.89
N TYR A 48 -6.65 -6.57 -14.95
CA TYR A 48 -6.46 -7.31 -16.20
C TYR A 48 -7.56 -7.07 -17.24
N TRP A 49 -8.82 -6.89 -16.82
CA TRP A 49 -9.94 -6.62 -17.71
C TRP A 49 -10.30 -5.13 -17.86
N LYS A 50 -9.40 -4.20 -17.51
CA LYS A 50 -9.70 -2.76 -17.60
C LYS A 50 -10.17 -2.32 -18.98
N ASP A 51 -9.51 -2.80 -20.04
CA ASP A 51 -9.86 -2.45 -21.42
C ASP A 51 -11.15 -3.12 -21.89
N LYS A 52 -11.53 -4.24 -21.28
CA LYS A 52 -12.75 -5.01 -21.58
C LYS A 52 -13.95 -4.56 -20.74
N ALA A 53 -13.71 -3.80 -19.66
CA ALA A 53 -14.75 -3.35 -18.74
C ALA A 53 -15.86 -2.54 -19.45
N PRO A 54 -15.57 -1.63 -20.41
CA PRO A 54 -16.62 -0.93 -21.14
C PRO A 54 -17.57 -1.88 -21.87
N GLN A 55 -17.03 -2.83 -22.63
CA GLN A 55 -17.82 -3.82 -23.39
C GLN A 55 -18.65 -4.72 -22.46
N LEU A 56 -18.08 -5.10 -21.31
CA LEU A 56 -18.76 -5.94 -20.32
C LEU A 56 -19.94 -5.20 -19.70
N ILE A 57 -19.75 -3.95 -19.31
CA ILE A 57 -20.78 -3.15 -18.65
C ILE A 57 -21.85 -2.70 -19.66
N GLU A 58 -21.47 -2.38 -20.90
CA GLU A 58 -22.44 -2.08 -21.97
C GLU A 58 -23.36 -3.29 -22.25
N LYS A 59 -22.79 -4.51 -22.28
CA LYS A 59 -23.54 -5.72 -22.58
C LYS A 59 -24.44 -6.19 -21.42
N TRP A 60 -23.94 -6.13 -20.18
CA TRP A 60 -24.60 -6.76 -19.03
C TRP A 60 -25.17 -5.75 -18.02
N GLY A 61 -24.67 -4.52 -18.01
CA GLY A 61 -24.98 -3.51 -17.00
C GLY A 61 -24.16 -3.67 -15.72
N GLU A 62 -24.00 -2.57 -14.99
CA GLU A 62 -23.24 -2.52 -13.72
C GLU A 62 -23.80 -3.50 -12.68
N GLU A 63 -25.13 -3.54 -12.52
CA GLU A 63 -25.75 -4.35 -11.49
C GLU A 63 -25.53 -5.85 -11.73
N LYS A 64 -25.65 -6.32 -12.99
CA LYS A 64 -25.40 -7.72 -13.32
C LYS A 64 -23.93 -8.07 -13.20
N ALA A 65 -23.02 -7.18 -13.63
CA ALA A 65 -21.59 -7.38 -13.46
C ALA A 65 -21.22 -7.56 -11.97
N ARG A 66 -21.78 -6.71 -11.09
CA ARG A 66 -21.61 -6.85 -9.65
C ARG A 66 -22.17 -8.18 -9.11
N ARG A 67 -23.38 -8.57 -9.55
CA ARG A 67 -23.99 -9.86 -9.15
C ARG A 67 -23.15 -11.06 -9.61
N PHE A 68 -22.58 -11.02 -10.81
CA PHE A 68 -21.66 -12.05 -11.28
C PHE A 68 -20.39 -12.12 -10.42
N GLY A 69 -19.81 -10.97 -10.06
CA GLY A 69 -18.68 -10.92 -9.14
C GLY A 69 -18.99 -11.62 -7.81
N ILE A 70 -20.14 -11.31 -7.20
CA ILE A 70 -20.61 -11.96 -5.96
C ILE A 70 -20.85 -13.46 -6.16
N LEU A 71 -21.48 -13.86 -7.26
CA LEU A 71 -21.74 -15.27 -7.58
C LEU A 71 -20.44 -16.07 -7.73
N PHE A 72 -19.43 -15.52 -8.42
CA PHE A 72 -18.12 -16.17 -8.53
C PHE A 72 -17.39 -16.23 -7.19
N ALA A 73 -17.56 -15.24 -6.30
CA ALA A 73 -17.05 -15.31 -4.94
C ALA A 73 -17.70 -16.47 -4.15
N TYR A 74 -19.03 -16.64 -4.27
CA TYR A 74 -19.71 -17.78 -3.64
C TYR A 74 -19.21 -19.11 -4.22
N LEU A 75 -19.08 -19.23 -5.54
CA LEU A 75 -18.54 -20.45 -6.17
C LEU A 75 -17.13 -20.75 -5.66
N PHE A 76 -16.25 -19.76 -5.60
CA PHE A 76 -14.90 -19.88 -5.03
C PHE A 76 -14.93 -20.46 -3.60
N VAL A 77 -15.77 -19.88 -2.71
CA VAL A 77 -15.90 -20.34 -1.32
C VAL A 77 -16.45 -21.76 -1.26
N THR A 78 -17.50 -22.06 -2.04
CA THR A 78 -18.10 -23.41 -2.04
C THR A 78 -17.14 -24.48 -2.57
N THR A 79 -16.38 -24.20 -3.64
CA THR A 79 -15.36 -25.13 -4.17
C THR A 79 -14.26 -25.39 -3.15
N PHE A 80 -13.85 -24.36 -2.40
CA PHE A 80 -12.87 -24.51 -1.32
C PHE A 80 -13.37 -25.43 -0.19
N PHE A 81 -14.62 -25.26 0.27
CA PHE A 81 -15.21 -26.14 1.28
C PHE A 81 -15.41 -27.57 0.79
N ILE A 82 -15.82 -27.76 -0.47
CA ILE A 82 -15.92 -29.10 -1.08
C ILE A 82 -14.55 -29.78 -1.10
N LEU A 83 -13.48 -29.06 -1.45
CA LEU A 83 -12.12 -29.61 -1.44
C LEU A 83 -11.70 -30.08 -0.04
N ILE A 84 -11.99 -29.31 1.01
CA ILE A 84 -11.74 -29.70 2.41
C ILE A 84 -12.53 -30.95 2.78
N LEU A 85 -13.82 -30.99 2.44
CA LEU A 85 -14.68 -32.11 2.77
C LEU A 85 -14.27 -33.40 2.04
N VAL A 86 -13.89 -33.30 0.76
CA VAL A 86 -13.36 -34.43 -0.01
C VAL A 86 -12.05 -34.92 0.58
N TYR A 87 -11.15 -34.00 0.98
CA TYR A 87 -9.90 -34.36 1.64
C TYR A 87 -10.14 -35.14 2.94
N ALA A 88 -11.04 -34.65 3.80
CA ALA A 88 -11.38 -35.29 5.07
C ALA A 88 -12.04 -36.67 4.89
N LEU A 89 -12.87 -36.84 3.85
CA LEU A 89 -13.47 -38.14 3.53
C LEU A 89 -12.42 -39.12 2.97
N LEU A 90 -11.45 -38.66 2.20
CA LEU A 90 -10.44 -39.56 1.63
C LEU A 90 -9.44 -40.08 2.66
N ASP A 91 -9.11 -39.26 3.66
CA ASP A 91 -8.32 -39.69 4.82
C ASP A 91 -8.99 -40.85 5.58
N LEU A 92 -10.32 -40.95 5.50
CA LEU A 92 -11.11 -42.02 6.12
C LEU A 92 -11.17 -43.32 5.29
N PHE A 93 -10.92 -43.28 3.97
CA PHE A 93 -11.28 -44.37 3.03
C PHE A 93 -10.11 -44.96 2.21
N GLU A 94 -8.84 -44.59 2.46
CA GLU A 94 -7.63 -45.15 1.81
C GLU A 94 -7.78 -45.39 0.28
N PHE A 95 -8.18 -44.34 -0.46
CA PHE A 95 -8.60 -44.45 -1.87
C PHE A 95 -7.48 -44.17 -2.91
N LEU A 96 -7.68 -44.60 -4.16
CA LEU A 96 -6.74 -44.49 -5.31
C LEU A 96 -6.03 -43.12 -5.44
N GLU A 97 -4.70 -43.11 -5.23
CA GLU A 97 -3.85 -41.91 -5.20
C GLU A 97 -3.89 -41.06 -6.49
N ASN A 98 -3.94 -41.69 -7.67
CA ASN A 98 -3.83 -40.96 -8.95
C ASN A 98 -5.08 -40.14 -9.30
N ALA A 99 -6.28 -40.67 -9.03
CA ALA A 99 -7.53 -39.97 -9.31
C ALA A 99 -7.71 -38.76 -8.37
N PHE A 100 -7.21 -38.88 -7.13
CA PHE A 100 -7.24 -37.83 -6.14
C PHE A 100 -6.41 -36.61 -6.56
N TRP A 101 -5.16 -36.81 -6.98
CA TRP A 101 -4.29 -35.71 -7.42
C TRP A 101 -4.88 -34.94 -8.62
N CYS A 102 -5.50 -35.64 -9.57
CA CYS A 102 -6.22 -35.00 -10.68
C CYS A 102 -7.39 -34.13 -10.18
N PHE A 103 -8.17 -34.61 -9.21
CA PHE A 103 -9.26 -33.85 -8.60
C PHE A 103 -8.74 -32.61 -7.85
N VAL A 104 -7.69 -32.76 -7.06
CA VAL A 104 -7.06 -31.65 -6.32
C VAL A 104 -6.57 -30.58 -7.30
N LEU A 105 -5.85 -30.96 -8.36
CA LEU A 105 -5.36 -30.02 -9.37
C LEU A 105 -6.53 -29.29 -10.07
N ALA A 106 -7.59 -30.02 -10.43
CA ALA A 106 -8.78 -29.42 -11.02
C ALA A 106 -9.48 -28.44 -10.06
N ALA A 107 -9.61 -28.80 -8.78
CA ALA A 107 -10.22 -27.96 -7.75
C ALA A 107 -9.38 -26.70 -7.49
N VAL A 108 -8.06 -26.83 -7.35
CA VAL A 108 -7.15 -25.67 -7.22
C VAL A 108 -7.25 -24.77 -8.45
N GLY A 109 -7.27 -25.33 -9.65
CA GLY A 109 -7.48 -24.59 -10.89
C GLY A 109 -8.82 -23.83 -10.89
N ALA A 110 -9.90 -24.48 -10.47
CA ALA A 110 -11.23 -23.87 -10.36
C ALA A 110 -11.27 -22.74 -9.31
N ILE A 111 -10.61 -22.92 -8.16
CA ILE A 111 -10.46 -21.91 -7.11
C ILE A 111 -9.76 -20.66 -7.66
N ILE A 112 -8.60 -20.83 -8.32
CA ILE A 112 -7.88 -19.71 -8.93
C ILE A 112 -8.75 -19.02 -9.98
N TYR A 113 -9.42 -19.80 -10.84
CA TYR A 113 -10.29 -19.29 -11.89
C TYR A 113 -11.46 -18.46 -11.33
N PHE A 114 -12.26 -19.01 -10.42
CA PHE A 114 -13.41 -18.30 -9.84
C PHE A 114 -12.99 -17.09 -9.01
N GLY A 115 -11.90 -17.21 -8.22
CA GLY A 115 -11.36 -16.09 -7.48
C GLY A 115 -10.89 -14.95 -8.40
N SER A 116 -10.23 -15.28 -9.51
CA SER A 116 -9.82 -14.29 -10.50
C SER A 116 -11.03 -13.60 -11.16
N LEU A 117 -12.03 -14.36 -11.61
CA LEU A 117 -13.24 -13.82 -12.23
C LEU A 117 -14.00 -12.92 -11.27
N SER A 118 -14.20 -13.36 -10.03
CA SER A 118 -14.85 -12.57 -8.98
C SER A 118 -14.23 -11.18 -8.90
N ARG A 119 -12.89 -11.09 -8.82
CA ARG A 119 -12.16 -9.82 -8.76
C ARG A 119 -12.36 -8.98 -10.03
N GLN A 120 -12.22 -9.58 -11.22
CA GLN A 120 -12.38 -8.83 -12.48
C GLN A 120 -13.77 -8.21 -12.62
N TYR A 121 -14.83 -8.94 -12.28
CA TYR A 121 -16.21 -8.43 -12.38
C TYR A 121 -16.50 -7.32 -11.37
N THR A 122 -16.03 -7.48 -10.13
CA THR A 122 -16.18 -6.42 -9.11
C THR A 122 -15.39 -5.17 -9.47
N ASP A 123 -14.16 -5.34 -9.97
CA ASP A 123 -13.29 -4.23 -10.37
C ASP A 123 -13.86 -3.50 -11.59
N ALA A 124 -14.42 -4.22 -12.58
CA ALA A 124 -15.08 -3.60 -13.72
C ALA A 124 -16.30 -2.76 -13.31
N ALA A 125 -17.14 -3.26 -12.39
CA ALA A 125 -18.28 -2.51 -11.87
C ALA A 125 -17.84 -1.27 -11.06
N ALA A 126 -16.82 -1.41 -10.22
CA ALA A 126 -16.23 -0.29 -9.47
C ALA A 126 -15.59 0.74 -10.40
N TYR A 127 -14.93 0.28 -11.47
CA TYR A 127 -14.33 1.13 -12.49
C TYR A 127 -15.38 1.92 -13.26
N HIS A 128 -16.50 1.30 -13.66
CA HIS A 128 -17.62 2.01 -14.28
C HIS A 128 -18.08 3.21 -13.43
N LYS A 129 -18.40 2.94 -12.16
CA LYS A 129 -18.88 3.97 -11.23
C LYS A 129 -17.86 5.09 -11.01
N SER A 130 -16.59 4.74 -10.88
CA SER A 130 -15.53 5.71 -10.58
C SER A 130 -15.04 6.48 -11.82
N SER A 131 -15.19 5.94 -13.02
CA SER A 131 -14.69 6.54 -14.27
C SER A 131 -15.70 7.44 -14.99
N ARG A 132 -16.92 7.60 -14.47
CA ARG A 132 -17.92 8.52 -15.03
C ARG A 132 -17.53 9.97 -14.82
N CYS A 133 -17.53 10.76 -15.89
CA CYS A 133 -17.25 12.19 -15.81
C CYS A 133 -18.51 12.96 -15.37
N LYS A 134 -18.42 13.70 -14.26
CA LYS A 134 -19.54 14.51 -13.75
C LYS A 134 -19.94 15.67 -14.66
N LYS A 135 -19.03 16.18 -15.50
CA LYS A 135 -19.27 17.33 -16.37
C LYS A 135 -19.98 16.96 -17.68
N CYS A 136 -19.44 15.99 -18.42
CA CYS A 136 -20.03 15.56 -19.70
C CYS A 136 -20.96 14.33 -19.56
N ASN A 137 -21.10 13.81 -18.34
CA ASN A 137 -21.95 12.69 -17.98
C ASN A 137 -21.67 11.37 -18.72
N ARG A 138 -20.49 11.24 -19.33
CA ARG A 138 -20.06 10.04 -20.05
C ARG A 138 -19.40 9.03 -19.11
N ASP A 139 -19.77 7.76 -19.28
CA ASP A 139 -19.16 6.62 -18.59
C ASP A 139 -17.78 6.30 -19.19
N PHE A 140 -16.89 5.69 -18.40
CA PHE A 140 -15.52 5.35 -18.82
C PHE A 140 -14.74 6.52 -19.43
N ALA A 141 -14.99 7.72 -18.92
CA ALA A 141 -14.48 8.96 -19.46
C ALA A 141 -13.22 9.44 -18.73
N LEU A 142 -13.13 9.19 -17.42
CA LEU A 142 -12.01 9.59 -16.57
C LEU A 142 -10.90 8.54 -16.63
N GLU A 143 -9.70 8.98 -17.00
CA GLU A 143 -8.50 8.17 -17.02
C GLU A 143 -7.43 8.80 -16.11
N GLU A 144 -6.66 7.96 -15.42
CA GLU A 144 -5.52 8.44 -14.63
C GLU A 144 -4.45 8.98 -15.58
N PHE A 145 -4.13 10.27 -15.47
CA PHE A 145 -3.21 10.94 -16.41
C PHE A 145 -1.84 11.27 -15.80
N LYS A 146 -1.67 11.02 -14.50
CA LYS A 146 -0.45 11.26 -13.74
C LYS A 146 -0.29 10.20 -12.66
N ASP A 147 0.96 9.81 -12.41
CA ASP A 147 1.33 8.94 -11.29
C ASP A 147 0.66 9.43 -10.00
N PRO A 148 0.02 8.55 -9.23
CA PRO A 148 -0.56 8.92 -7.95
C PRO A 148 0.51 9.51 -7.01
N LEU A 149 0.12 10.51 -6.23
CA LEU A 149 0.99 11.09 -5.21
C LEU A 149 0.72 10.40 -3.87
N ILE A 150 1.72 9.72 -3.32
CA ILE A 150 1.68 9.23 -1.95
C ILE A 150 2.19 10.34 -1.04
N THR A 151 1.39 10.70 -0.04
CA THR A 151 1.73 11.70 0.97
C THR A 151 1.63 11.08 2.34
N GLU A 152 2.71 11.13 3.10
CA GLU A 152 2.80 10.67 4.47
C GLU A 152 2.97 11.89 5.36
N VAL A 153 2.08 12.07 6.34
CA VAL A 153 2.13 13.21 7.26
C VAL A 153 2.34 12.66 8.66
N SER A 154 3.47 13.03 9.24
CA SER A 154 3.88 12.68 10.60
C SER A 154 3.95 13.93 11.47
N THR A 155 3.15 13.90 12.53
CA THR A 155 3.16 14.86 13.65
C THR A 155 3.72 14.17 14.88
N LEU A 156 3.74 14.83 16.04
CA LEU A 156 4.17 14.17 17.29
C LEU A 156 3.34 12.91 17.59
N ASP A 157 2.01 12.99 17.47
CA ASP A 157 1.11 11.93 17.93
C ASP A 157 0.55 11.07 16.79
N LYS A 158 0.50 11.60 15.56
CA LYS A 158 -0.20 10.97 14.43
C LYS A 158 0.73 10.74 13.26
N TYR A 159 0.59 9.57 12.64
CA TYR A 159 1.24 9.23 11.39
C TYR A 159 0.19 8.69 10.42
N LYS A 160 -0.03 9.41 9.31
CA LYS A 160 -1.06 9.10 8.31
C LYS A 160 -0.45 9.01 6.93
N ILE A 161 -0.97 8.10 6.12
CA ILE A 161 -0.57 7.91 4.73
C ILE A 161 -1.81 8.07 3.85
N ALA A 162 -1.69 8.84 2.78
CA ALA A 162 -2.75 9.05 1.81
C ALA A 162 -2.22 8.96 0.38
N ARG A 163 -3.05 8.47 -0.53
CA ARG A 163 -2.80 8.46 -1.97
C ARG A 163 -3.75 9.43 -2.66
N THR A 164 -3.19 10.35 -3.44
CA THR A 164 -3.95 11.23 -4.32
C THR A 164 -3.80 10.77 -5.77
N LYS A 165 -4.91 10.38 -6.40
CA LYS A 165 -4.98 10.01 -7.82
C LYS A 165 -5.49 11.20 -8.64
N TYR A 166 -4.93 11.36 -9.84
CA TYR A 166 -5.27 12.46 -10.74
C TYR A 166 -5.94 11.91 -11.99
N TRP A 167 -7.16 12.37 -12.24
CA TRP A 167 -8.03 11.89 -13.30
C TRP A 167 -8.29 12.99 -14.31
N LYS A 168 -8.35 12.64 -15.59
CA LYS A 168 -8.70 13.56 -16.67
C LYS A 168 -9.73 12.93 -17.58
N CYS A 169 -10.76 13.71 -17.91
CA CYS A 169 -11.77 13.27 -18.85
C CYS A 169 -11.23 13.35 -20.27
N LYS A 170 -11.15 12.21 -20.97
CA LYS A 170 -10.67 12.16 -22.37
C LYS A 170 -11.57 12.91 -23.37
N PHE A 171 -12.83 13.19 -23.00
CA PHE A 171 -13.80 13.84 -23.90
C PHE A 171 -13.93 15.35 -23.70
N CYS A 172 -13.85 15.84 -22.46
CA CYS A 172 -14.05 17.27 -22.17
C CYS A 172 -12.87 17.93 -21.43
N GLY A 173 -11.78 17.19 -21.22
CA GLY A 173 -10.55 17.69 -20.61
C GLY A 173 -10.63 18.03 -19.13
N THR A 174 -11.78 17.83 -18.47
CA THR A 174 -11.96 18.16 -17.05
C THR A 174 -11.07 17.28 -16.19
N GLU A 175 -10.33 17.92 -15.30
CA GLU A 175 -9.44 17.28 -14.34
C GLU A 175 -10.16 17.12 -13.00
N ASP A 176 -9.93 16.00 -12.33
CA ASP A 176 -10.48 15.64 -11.03
C ASP A 176 -9.34 15.00 -10.21
N TYR A 177 -9.38 15.13 -8.89
CA TYR A 177 -8.42 14.49 -7.99
C TYR A 177 -9.14 13.84 -6.83
N ARG A 178 -8.63 12.68 -6.41
CA ARG A 178 -9.26 11.88 -5.36
C ARG A 178 -8.21 11.40 -4.40
N THR A 179 -8.45 11.65 -3.11
CA THR A 179 -7.55 11.26 -2.03
C THR A 179 -8.17 10.14 -1.22
N GLU A 180 -7.44 9.05 -1.06
CA GLU A 180 -7.80 7.89 -0.22
C GLU A 180 -6.75 7.75 0.90
N GLU A 181 -7.18 7.57 2.16
CA GLU A 181 -6.26 7.16 3.23
C GLU A 181 -5.84 5.71 2.97
N LEU A 182 -4.55 5.42 3.17
CA LEU A 182 -3.95 4.09 2.99
C LEU A 182 -3.63 3.50 4.36
N ASP A 183 -4.04 2.25 4.56
CA ASP A 183 -3.70 1.48 5.76
C ASP A 183 -2.52 0.55 5.45
N TYR A 184 -1.31 0.99 5.80
CA TYR A 184 -0.06 0.24 5.62
C TYR A 184 0.51 -0.26 6.96
N ASN A 185 -0.37 -0.63 7.89
CA ASN A 185 0.02 -0.95 9.26
C ASN A 185 0.93 0.13 9.88
N ASN A 186 0.68 1.38 9.51
CA ASN A 186 1.51 2.52 9.89
C ASN A 186 1.18 2.97 11.31
N HIS A 187 2.20 3.18 12.12
CA HIS A 187 2.02 3.56 13.53
C HIS A 187 3.24 4.30 14.07
N LYS A 188 3.07 4.87 15.27
CA LYS A 188 4.18 5.38 16.07
C LYS A 188 4.84 4.22 16.79
N GLY A 189 6.13 4.01 16.52
CA GLY A 189 6.95 3.02 17.23
C GLY A 189 7.31 3.50 18.62
N LYS A 190 8.28 2.85 19.24
CA LYS A 190 8.83 3.28 20.53
C LYS A 190 10.20 3.90 20.31
N LYS A 191 10.41 5.11 20.86
CA LYS A 191 11.76 5.70 20.93
C LYS A 191 12.74 4.73 21.56
N SER A 192 13.94 4.67 21.00
CA SER A 192 15.01 3.84 21.53
C SER A 192 15.69 4.55 22.73
N LYS A 193 16.35 3.80 23.60
CA LYS A 193 17.27 4.37 24.60
C LYS A 193 18.64 4.71 23.97
N GLN A 194 18.68 5.12 22.70
CA GLN A 194 19.94 5.37 21.99
C GLN A 194 20.80 6.40 22.75
N LYS A 195 22.12 6.19 22.69
CA LYS A 195 23.11 7.12 23.22
C LYS A 195 23.04 8.42 22.43
N GLU A 196 23.13 9.53 23.14
CA GLU A 196 23.21 10.86 22.57
C GLU A 196 24.43 10.94 21.61
N ASP A 197 24.24 11.58 20.46
CA ASP A 197 25.26 11.73 19.40
C ASP A 197 25.76 13.18 19.36
N THR A 198 26.90 13.42 18.72
CA THR A 198 27.47 14.76 18.55
C THR A 198 26.68 15.52 17.48
N CYS A 199 26.34 16.79 17.76
CA CYS A 199 25.67 17.63 16.77
C CYS A 199 26.62 18.01 15.63
N ARG A 200 26.26 17.70 14.38
CA ARG A 200 27.09 18.00 13.20
C ARG A 200 27.17 19.48 12.82
N ILE A 201 26.35 20.34 13.44
CA ILE A 201 26.29 21.77 13.13
C ILE A 201 27.01 22.61 14.19
N CYS A 202 26.76 22.35 15.48
CA CYS A 202 27.40 23.09 16.56
C CYS A 202 28.49 22.30 17.29
N GLU A 203 28.82 21.10 16.79
CA GLU A 203 29.91 20.22 17.24
C GLU A 203 29.86 19.81 18.73
N LYS A 204 28.75 20.11 19.41
CA LYS A 204 28.57 19.78 20.83
C LYS A 204 28.31 18.28 20.97
N GLU A 205 29.15 17.64 21.76
CA GLU A 205 29.02 16.23 22.10
C GLU A 205 27.73 15.96 22.87
N PHE A 206 27.15 14.78 22.66
CA PHE A 206 25.94 14.32 23.34
C PHE A 206 24.73 15.28 23.22
N ALA A 207 24.70 16.10 22.17
CA ALA A 207 23.64 17.09 21.99
C ALA A 207 22.46 16.60 21.15
N MET A 208 22.64 15.53 20.36
CA MET A 208 21.60 14.97 19.48
C MET A 208 20.87 13.82 20.17
N SER A 209 19.56 13.98 20.37
CA SER A 209 18.71 12.94 20.95
C SER A 209 17.41 12.76 20.18
N GLU A 210 16.87 11.54 20.21
CA GLU A 210 15.57 11.19 19.61
C GLU A 210 14.46 11.88 20.41
N TYR A 211 13.76 12.84 19.79
CA TYR A 211 12.83 13.73 20.51
C TYR A 211 11.37 13.29 20.44
N ARG A 212 11.03 12.33 19.56
CA ARG A 212 9.67 11.79 19.43
C ARG A 212 9.69 10.34 18.98
N ASP A 213 8.55 9.68 19.10
CA ASP A 213 8.39 8.31 18.66
C ASP A 213 8.57 8.18 17.13
N PRO A 214 9.27 7.13 16.68
CA PRO A 214 9.59 6.94 15.27
C PRO A 214 8.35 6.58 14.45
N ASP A 215 8.36 6.92 13.16
CA ASP A 215 7.32 6.52 12.22
C ASP A 215 7.65 5.16 11.63
N VAL A 216 6.77 4.19 11.83
CA VAL A 216 6.94 2.83 11.31
C VAL A 216 5.84 2.57 10.29
N LYS A 217 6.22 2.09 9.11
CA LYS A 217 5.29 1.57 8.09
C LYS A 217 5.77 0.24 7.54
N LYS A 218 4.81 -0.60 7.16
CA LYS A 218 5.07 -1.89 6.50
C LYS A 218 4.37 -1.90 5.16
N VAL A 219 5.15 -2.04 4.10
CA VAL A 219 4.64 -2.21 2.75
C VAL A 219 5.25 -3.48 2.20
N ASP A 220 4.39 -4.46 1.91
CA ASP A 220 4.80 -5.83 1.55
C ASP A 220 5.78 -6.38 2.60
N ASN A 221 6.95 -6.86 2.17
CA ASN A 221 7.98 -7.43 3.05
C ASN A 221 9.02 -6.38 3.50
N VAL A 222 8.73 -5.08 3.35
CA VAL A 222 9.66 -4.01 3.70
C VAL A 222 9.09 -3.18 4.85
N GLU A 223 9.81 -3.18 5.97
CA GLU A 223 9.57 -2.24 7.07
C GLU A 223 10.44 -1.01 6.88
N THR A 224 9.83 0.17 6.95
CA THR A 224 10.56 1.45 6.99
C THR A 224 10.31 2.12 8.32
N THR A 225 11.40 2.45 9.01
CA THR A 225 11.38 3.22 10.27
C THR A 225 12.04 4.57 10.06
N VAL A 226 11.34 5.66 10.39
CA VAL A 226 11.87 7.03 10.37
C VAL A 226 12.01 7.54 11.79
N ARG A 227 13.26 7.74 12.23
CA ARG A 227 13.61 8.29 13.55
C ARG A 227 13.89 9.77 13.45
N HIS A 228 13.61 10.51 14.53
CA HIS A 228 13.65 11.98 14.54
C HIS A 228 14.53 12.49 15.68
N TYR A 229 15.57 13.24 15.33
CA TYR A 229 16.57 13.73 16.27
C TYR A 229 16.62 15.25 16.28
N LYS A 230 16.91 15.83 17.45
CA LYS A 230 17.02 17.27 17.66
C LYS A 230 18.22 17.59 18.53
N CYS A 231 18.96 18.63 18.14
CA CYS A 231 20.05 19.17 18.92
C CYS A 231 19.50 20.01 20.08
N SER A 232 19.84 19.64 21.32
CA SER A 232 19.48 20.42 22.52
C SER A 232 20.15 21.80 22.58
N ASN A 233 21.25 22.00 21.84
CA ASN A 233 22.04 23.23 21.88
C ASN A 233 21.68 24.26 20.81
N CYS A 234 21.52 23.84 19.54
CA CYS A 234 21.26 24.75 18.43
C CYS A 234 19.90 24.53 17.74
N GLY A 235 19.13 23.52 18.17
CA GLY A 235 17.81 23.22 17.60
C GLY A 235 17.84 22.62 16.19
N PHE A 236 19.02 22.29 15.65
CA PHE A 236 19.15 21.53 14.40
C PHE A 236 18.38 20.20 14.51
N GLN A 237 17.64 19.85 13.45
CA GLN A 237 16.87 18.61 13.40
C GLN A 237 17.40 17.71 12.29
N GLU A 238 17.38 16.40 12.52
CA GLU A 238 17.65 15.42 11.48
C GLU A 238 16.75 14.21 11.62
N ILE A 239 16.57 13.49 10.52
CA ILE A 239 15.87 12.21 10.52
C ILE A 239 16.80 11.10 10.03
N THR A 240 16.59 9.91 10.57
CA THR A 240 17.23 8.69 10.10
C THR A 240 16.18 7.77 9.52
N ILE A 241 16.43 7.24 8.33
CA ILE A 241 15.55 6.35 7.59
C ILE A 241 16.21 4.98 7.58
N GLU A 242 15.56 4.01 8.19
CA GLU A 242 16.00 2.61 8.30
C GLU A 242 15.04 1.76 7.46
N LYS A 243 15.56 0.99 6.50
CA LYS A 243 14.79 -0.01 5.75
C LYS A 243 15.26 -1.41 6.11
N GLY A 244 14.34 -2.28 6.49
CA GLY A 244 14.58 -3.69 6.80
C GLY A 244 13.67 -4.60 5.97
N ILE A 245 14.20 -5.74 5.54
CA ILE A 245 13.43 -6.80 4.88
C ILE A 245 12.92 -7.76 5.96
N ILE A 246 11.62 -8.01 5.97
CA ILE A 246 10.99 -9.02 6.81
C ILE A 246 10.98 -10.33 6.02
N GLU A 247 11.80 -11.30 6.40
CA GLU A 247 11.66 -12.66 5.93
C GLU A 247 10.56 -13.35 6.74
N GLU A 248 9.50 -13.82 6.08
CA GLU A 248 8.55 -14.74 6.70
C GLU A 248 9.27 -16.06 6.98
N ILE A 249 9.58 -16.31 8.25
CA ILE A 249 10.08 -17.62 8.68
C ILE A 249 8.90 -18.58 8.53
N ASN A 250 8.91 -19.35 7.44
CA ASN A 250 8.09 -20.55 7.34
C ASN A 250 8.48 -21.48 8.49
N ILE A 251 7.65 -21.52 9.52
CA ILE A 251 7.67 -22.60 10.51
C ILE A 251 7.15 -23.83 9.76
N GLN A 252 8.08 -24.68 9.32
CA GLN A 252 7.80 -26.05 8.85
C GLN A 252 7.29 -26.91 10.00
#